data_AF-A0A9D5A9B6-F1
#
_entry.id   AF-A0A9D5A9B6-F1
#
_cell.length_a   1.000
_cell.length_b   1.000
_cell.length_c   1.000
_cell.angle_alpha   90.00
_cell.angle_beta   90.00
_cell.angle_gamma   90.00
#
_symmetry.space_group_name_H-M   'P 1'
#
loop_
_entity.id
_entity.type
_entity.pdbx_description
1 polymer ?
#
loop_
_entity_poly.entity_id
_entity_poly.type
_entity_poly.pdbx_seq_one_letter_code
_entity_poly.pdbx_strand_id
1 'polypeptide(L)'
;MQHVFKMEQEEYTKEEIDWSYIEFVDNQDVLDLIEKKPGGVIALLDEACMFPRSTHETFAEKYQTLKDNKRFSKPKLSRTDFTINHYAGLFPPLHEESTKSTKFSSIATQFKQQLQSLLETLSATESHYIRCVKPNNLLKSGIFENNDVLQQLRCGGVMEAIRISCAGYPTRKNFDEFVQRFSIMEPKVLKSCPDEMTACKRLLDKANLKDYQIGKTKVFLRAGQMAELDACRVEVLGRSAIVIQKKARTYIYEKQYKLLRFYAIELQRAIKGINYLNPF
;
A
#
# COMPACT_ATOMS: atom_id res chain seq x y z
N MET A 1 9.54 -3.16 6.54
CA MET A 1 8.17 -3.18 7.13
C MET A 1 8.16 -2.46 8.46
N GLN A 2 9.06 -2.78 9.41
CA GLN A 2 9.15 -2.02 10.67
C GLN A 2 9.32 -0.52 10.49
N HIS A 3 10.20 -0.06 9.59
CA HIS A 3 10.36 1.38 9.34
C HIS A 3 9.07 2.02 8.80
N VAL A 4 8.44 1.41 7.79
CA VAL A 4 7.15 1.86 7.24
C VAL A 4 6.08 1.90 8.34
N PHE A 5 5.96 0.84 9.14
CA PHE A 5 4.96 0.74 10.19
C PHE A 5 5.22 1.71 11.34
N LYS A 6 6.48 1.87 11.76
CA LYS A 6 6.87 2.84 12.79
C LYS A 6 6.53 4.26 12.35
N MET A 7 6.82 4.62 11.09
CA MET A 7 6.41 5.92 10.54
C MET A 7 4.88 6.09 10.51
N GLU A 8 4.12 5.04 10.19
CA GLU A 8 2.65 5.09 10.27
C GLU A 8 2.14 5.31 11.70
N GLN A 9 2.74 4.63 12.68
CA GLN A 9 2.38 4.78 14.09
C GLN A 9 2.74 6.16 14.64
N GLU A 10 3.92 6.67 14.28
CA GLU A 10 4.36 8.02 14.66
C GLU A 10 3.40 9.07 14.11
N GLU A 11 2.95 8.92 12.85
CA GLU A 11 1.96 9.81 12.25
C GLU A 11 0.61 9.72 12.97
N TYR A 12 0.10 8.52 13.27
CA TYR A 12 -1.16 8.37 14.01
C TYR A 12 -1.08 8.93 15.42
N THR A 13 0.07 8.77 16.08
CA THR A 13 0.31 9.35 17.42
C THR A 13 0.35 10.87 17.35
N LYS A 14 1.05 11.43 16.36
CA LYS A 14 1.15 12.88 16.13
C LYS A 14 -0.22 13.51 15.85
N GLU A 15 -1.04 12.83 15.07
CA GLU A 15 -2.37 13.26 14.64
C GLU A 15 -3.49 12.86 15.63
N GLU A 16 -3.16 12.20 16.74
CA GLU A 16 -4.11 11.75 17.78
C GLU A 16 -5.24 10.86 17.23
N ILE A 17 -4.90 10.00 16.29
CA ILE A 17 -5.81 9.01 15.71
C ILE A 17 -5.98 7.85 16.69
N ASP A 18 -7.20 7.37 16.86
CA ASP A 18 -7.52 6.16 17.60
C ASP A 18 -7.15 4.93 16.76
N TRP A 19 -6.07 4.23 17.10
CA TRP A 19 -5.66 3.03 16.40
C TRP A 19 -5.27 1.94 17.39
N SER A 20 -5.62 0.71 17.05
CA SER A 20 -5.20 -0.48 17.79
C SER A 20 -3.88 -0.99 17.23
N TYR A 21 -2.97 -1.39 18.11
CA TYR A 21 -1.74 -2.07 17.71
C TYR A 21 -2.06 -3.33 16.88
N ILE A 22 -1.48 -3.40 15.69
CA ILE A 22 -1.60 -4.58 14.83
C ILE A 22 -0.41 -5.47 15.13
N GLU A 23 -0.66 -6.61 15.77
CA GLU A 23 0.37 -7.62 15.99
C GLU A 23 0.89 -8.16 14.64
N PHE A 24 2.21 -8.13 14.51
CA PHE A 24 2.94 -8.68 13.39
C PHE A 24 3.72 -9.91 13.83
N VAL A 25 3.79 -10.92 12.96
CA VAL A 25 4.62 -12.10 13.17
C VAL A 25 6.07 -11.71 12.90
N ASP A 26 6.80 -11.41 13.97
CA ASP A 26 8.23 -11.12 13.94
C ASP A 26 9.03 -12.36 13.49
N ASN A 27 10.12 -12.13 12.76
CA ASN A 27 11.09 -13.16 12.36
C ASN A 27 12.30 -13.23 13.30
N GLN A 28 12.26 -12.53 14.44
CA GLN A 28 13.29 -12.56 15.48
C GLN A 28 13.66 -13.99 15.89
N ASP A 29 12.68 -14.91 15.94
CA ASP A 29 12.92 -16.32 16.29
C ASP A 29 13.85 -17.05 15.30
N VAL A 30 13.79 -16.70 14.01
CA VAL A 30 14.68 -17.20 12.96
C VAL A 30 16.02 -16.48 13.00
N LEU A 31 16.04 -15.16 13.22
CA LEU A 31 17.29 -14.41 13.36
C LEU A 31 18.10 -14.91 14.55
N ASP A 32 17.47 -15.13 15.69
CA ASP A 32 18.10 -15.70 16.88
C ASP A 32 18.69 -17.08 16.59
N LEU A 33 17.95 -17.94 15.86
CA LEU A 33 18.46 -19.26 15.46
C LEU A 33 19.76 -19.16 14.63
N ILE A 34 19.88 -18.16 13.77
CA ILE A 34 21.04 -17.99 12.89
C ILE A 34 22.19 -17.28 13.61
N GLU A 35 21.88 -16.22 14.36
CA GLU A 35 22.83 -15.18 14.74
C GLU A 35 23.17 -15.11 16.23
N LYS A 36 22.34 -15.71 17.10
CA LYS A 36 22.52 -15.61 18.56
C LYS A 36 23.86 -16.17 18.99
N LYS A 37 24.52 -15.50 19.94
CA LYS A 37 25.74 -15.99 20.58
C LYS A 37 25.49 -16.14 22.09
N PRO A 38 25.84 -17.27 22.72
CA PRO A 38 26.26 -18.54 22.12
C PRO A 38 25.08 -19.33 21.51
N GLY A 39 25.38 -20.26 20.61
CA GLY A 39 24.41 -21.28 20.17
C GLY A 39 23.61 -21.01 18.89
N GLY A 40 23.86 -19.91 18.16
CA GLY A 40 23.33 -19.72 16.81
C GLY A 40 24.09 -20.53 15.75
N VAL A 41 23.49 -20.75 14.59
CA VAL A 41 24.10 -21.54 13.49
C VAL A 41 25.47 -20.98 13.07
N ILE A 42 25.61 -19.65 12.94
CA ILE A 42 26.89 -19.03 12.57
C ILE A 42 27.93 -19.23 13.68
N ALA A 43 27.53 -19.13 14.96
CA ALA A 43 28.44 -19.33 16.08
C ALA A 43 28.96 -20.78 16.14
N LEU A 44 28.08 -21.76 15.94
CA LEU A 44 28.46 -23.18 15.89
C LEU A 44 29.38 -23.49 14.70
N LEU A 45 29.17 -22.81 13.57
CA LEU A 45 30.02 -22.94 12.38
C LEU A 45 31.42 -22.38 12.65
N ASP A 46 31.52 -21.18 13.23
CA ASP A 46 32.79 -20.56 13.61
C ASP A 46 33.59 -21.47 14.56
N GLU A 47 32.91 -22.01 15.57
CA GLU A 47 33.51 -22.98 16.49
C GLU A 47 34.02 -24.22 15.75
N ALA A 48 33.20 -24.82 14.87
CA ALA A 48 33.61 -25.99 14.09
C ALA A 48 34.81 -25.70 13.19
N CYS A 49 34.88 -24.52 12.56
CA CYS A 49 36.01 -24.13 11.73
C CYS A 49 37.31 -23.88 12.52
N MET A 50 37.23 -23.56 13.82
CA MET A 50 38.40 -23.41 14.68
C MET A 50 39.04 -24.76 15.07
N PHE A 51 38.30 -25.88 15.00
CA PHE A 51 38.82 -27.20 15.37
C PHE A 51 39.54 -27.87 14.17
N PRO A 52 40.85 -28.18 14.26
CA PRO A 52 41.64 -28.65 13.11
C PRO A 52 41.21 -30.01 12.50
N ARG A 53 40.39 -30.79 13.20
CA ARG A 53 39.88 -32.10 12.75
C ARG A 53 38.36 -32.10 12.54
N SER A 54 37.74 -30.93 12.54
CA SER A 54 36.30 -30.81 12.31
C SER A 54 35.96 -31.14 10.87
N THR A 55 34.99 -32.02 10.69
CA THR A 55 34.37 -32.34 9.40
C THR A 55 32.91 -31.90 9.39
N HIS A 56 32.30 -31.89 8.20
CA HIS A 56 30.88 -31.57 8.04
C HIS A 56 29.95 -32.53 8.81
N GLU A 57 30.34 -33.78 9.03
CA GLU A 57 29.63 -34.74 9.88
C GLU A 57 29.74 -34.38 11.36
N THR A 58 30.93 -33.99 11.84
CA THR A 58 31.08 -33.53 13.24
C THR A 58 30.35 -32.21 13.49
N PHE A 59 30.24 -31.34 12.47
CA PHE A 59 29.39 -30.16 12.53
C PHE A 59 27.89 -30.54 12.59
N ALA A 60 27.50 -31.62 11.91
CA ALA A 60 26.13 -32.13 11.94
C ALA A 60 25.66 -32.65 13.30
N GLU A 61 26.60 -33.08 14.13
CA GLU A 61 26.37 -33.42 15.52
C GLU A 61 26.20 -32.17 16.39
N LYS A 62 26.92 -31.07 16.10
CA LYS A 62 26.83 -29.82 16.87
C LYS A 62 25.46 -29.13 16.75
N TYR A 63 24.88 -29.08 15.56
CA TYR A 63 23.56 -28.45 15.39
C TYR A 63 22.40 -29.30 15.95
N GLN A 64 22.66 -30.50 16.49
CA GLN A 64 21.63 -31.27 17.22
C GLN A 64 21.11 -30.51 18.44
N THR A 65 21.90 -29.58 18.98
CA THR A 65 21.50 -28.66 20.06
C THR A 65 20.38 -27.71 19.65
N LEU A 66 20.13 -27.53 18.34
CA LEU A 66 19.09 -26.66 17.80
C LEU A 66 17.75 -27.38 17.56
N LYS A 67 17.67 -28.69 17.82
CA LYS A 67 16.48 -29.51 17.55
C LYS A 67 15.21 -29.04 18.25
N ASP A 68 15.35 -28.41 19.42
CA ASP A 68 14.20 -27.93 20.20
C ASP A 68 13.64 -26.61 19.65
N ASN A 69 14.33 -25.97 18.69
CA ASN A 69 13.84 -24.76 18.06
C ASN A 69 12.78 -25.09 16.99
N LYS A 70 11.61 -24.44 17.08
CA LYS A 70 10.47 -24.59 16.16
C LYS A 70 10.81 -24.30 14.69
N ARG A 71 11.84 -23.50 14.43
CA ARG A 71 12.31 -23.09 13.10
C ARG A 71 13.41 -23.99 12.54
N PHE A 72 13.91 -24.93 13.34
CA PHE A 72 14.92 -25.89 12.92
C PHE A 72 14.29 -27.26 12.71
N SER A 73 14.62 -27.92 11.60
CA SER A 73 14.18 -29.29 11.34
C SER A 73 15.30 -30.12 10.74
N LYS A 74 15.37 -31.39 11.14
CA LYS A 74 16.33 -32.36 10.60
C LYS A 74 15.59 -33.37 9.71
N PRO A 75 16.01 -33.58 8.45
CA PRO A 75 15.46 -34.63 7.61
C PRO A 75 15.70 -36.00 8.24
N LYS A 76 14.67 -36.86 8.25
CA LYS A 76 14.76 -38.18 8.91
C LYS A 76 15.79 -39.12 8.28
N LEU A 77 16.05 -38.97 6.97
CA LEU A 77 16.93 -39.85 6.20
C LEU A 77 18.36 -39.32 6.08
N SER A 78 18.58 -38.01 6.27
CA SER A 78 19.90 -37.42 6.11
C SER A 78 20.60 -37.24 7.44
N ARG A 79 21.88 -37.62 7.49
CA ARG A 79 22.70 -37.47 8.70
C ARG A 79 23.29 -36.07 8.83
N THR A 80 23.55 -35.42 7.69
CA THR A 80 24.29 -34.16 7.56
C THR A 80 23.43 -32.97 7.20
N ASP A 81 22.23 -33.18 6.65
CA ASP A 81 21.37 -32.08 6.25
C ASP A 81 20.55 -31.54 7.41
N PHE A 82 20.23 -30.26 7.31
CA PHE A 82 19.29 -29.57 8.17
C PHE A 82 18.45 -28.60 7.34
N THR A 83 17.32 -28.18 7.89
CA THR A 83 16.42 -27.25 7.24
C THR A 83 16.01 -26.18 8.24
N ILE A 84 16.26 -24.92 7.87
CA ILE A 84 15.76 -23.76 8.59
C ILE A 84 14.46 -23.33 7.90
N ASN A 85 13.37 -23.35 8.65
CA ASN A 85 12.08 -22.86 8.21
C ASN A 85 12.10 -21.33 8.25
N HIS A 86 12.71 -20.74 7.23
CA HIS A 86 12.78 -19.29 7.11
C HIS A 86 11.38 -18.69 7.01
N TYR A 87 11.17 -17.60 7.75
CA TYR A 87 10.02 -16.75 7.49
C TYR A 87 10.23 -16.04 6.16
N ALA A 88 9.19 -15.99 5.36
CA ALA A 88 9.17 -15.27 4.11
C ALA A 88 8.68 -13.82 4.37
N GLY A 89 9.25 -13.17 5.38
CA GLY A 89 8.84 -11.85 5.86
C GLY A 89 9.90 -11.22 6.79
N LEU A 90 9.80 -9.91 6.97
CA LEU A 90 10.93 -8.99 7.16
C LEU A 90 11.28 -8.65 8.62
N PHE A 91 12.53 -8.19 8.74
CA PHE A 91 13.44 -8.03 9.88
C PHE A 91 13.03 -7.08 11.03
N PRO A 92 13.41 -7.41 12.27
CA PRO A 92 13.54 -6.56 13.45
C PRO A 92 14.92 -5.93 13.64
N PRO A 93 15.08 -5.00 14.63
CA PRO A 93 16.33 -4.32 14.88
C PRO A 93 17.34 -5.30 15.47
N LEU A 94 18.60 -5.03 15.17
CA LEU A 94 19.71 -5.83 15.65
C LEU A 94 19.94 -5.51 17.13
N HIS A 95 19.93 -6.55 17.96
CA HIS A 95 20.28 -6.42 19.37
C HIS A 95 21.80 -6.24 19.46
N GLU A 96 22.24 -5.08 19.94
CA GLU A 96 23.65 -4.86 20.28
C GLU A 96 24.00 -5.75 21.48
N GLU A 97 24.82 -6.77 21.25
CA GLU A 97 25.55 -7.43 22.33
C GLU A 97 27.04 -7.29 22.09
N SER A 98 27.63 -6.43 22.92
CA SER A 98 29.05 -6.41 23.19
C SER A 98 29.39 -7.61 24.09
N THR A 99 30.39 -8.41 23.70
CA THR A 99 31.44 -8.97 24.58
C THR A 99 32.31 -10.00 23.84
N LYS A 100 33.47 -10.27 24.42
CA LYS A 100 34.78 -10.50 23.78
C LYS A 100 35.08 -11.96 23.40
N SER A 101 36.01 -12.04 22.43
CA SER A 101 37.04 -13.05 22.13
C SER A 101 36.66 -14.42 21.52
N THR A 102 37.02 -14.56 20.24
CA THR A 102 38.01 -15.57 19.77
C THR A 102 38.61 -15.07 18.45
N LYS A 103 39.92 -15.25 18.24
CA LYS A 103 40.72 -14.64 17.14
C LYS A 103 40.36 -15.13 15.72
N PHE A 104 39.38 -16.02 15.58
CA PHE A 104 38.93 -16.55 14.31
C PHE A 104 37.60 -15.91 13.93
N SER A 105 37.57 -15.24 12.77
CA SER A 105 36.35 -14.72 12.15
C SER A 105 36.15 -15.47 10.85
N SER A 106 35.01 -16.16 10.71
CA SER A 106 34.65 -16.78 9.44
C SER A 106 34.15 -15.73 8.44
N ILE A 107 34.05 -16.15 7.17
CA ILE A 107 33.38 -15.36 6.12
C ILE A 107 31.94 -15.02 6.54
N ALA A 108 31.24 -15.93 7.24
CA ALA A 108 29.88 -15.70 7.71
C ALA A 108 29.83 -14.60 8.79
N THR A 109 30.76 -14.59 9.73
CA THR A 109 30.86 -13.54 10.75
C THR A 109 31.29 -12.20 10.15
N GLN A 110 32.20 -12.20 9.16
CA GLN A 110 32.57 -10.98 8.43
C GLN A 110 31.40 -10.41 7.63
N PHE A 111 30.66 -11.25 6.90
CA PHE A 111 29.47 -10.84 6.16
C PHE A 111 28.39 -10.28 7.09
N LYS A 112 28.18 -10.91 8.25
CA LYS A 112 27.26 -10.40 9.28
C LYS A 112 27.64 -8.98 9.72
N GLN A 113 28.90 -8.74 10.04
CA GLN A 113 29.38 -7.41 10.46
C GLN A 113 29.19 -6.35 9.35
N GLN A 114 29.44 -6.72 8.09
CA GLN A 114 29.20 -5.84 6.95
C GLN A 114 27.71 -5.53 6.77
N LEU A 115 26.84 -6.53 6.90
CA LEU A 115 25.40 -6.37 6.80
C LEU A 115 24.84 -5.48 7.92
N GLN A 116 25.33 -5.67 9.16
CA GLN A 116 24.99 -4.83 10.31
C GLN A 116 25.30 -3.36 10.06
N SER A 117 26.54 -3.05 9.67
CA SER A 117 26.98 -1.68 9.40
C SER A 117 26.19 -1.03 8.24
N LEU A 118 25.84 -1.82 7.22
CA LEU A 118 24.97 -1.36 6.14
C LEU A 118 23.56 -1.04 6.64
N LEU A 119 22.96 -1.91 7.46
CA LEU A 119 21.62 -1.70 7.99
C LEU A 119 21.54 -0.48 8.90
N GLU A 120 22.56 -0.22 9.73
CA GLU A 120 22.68 1.01 10.52
C GLU A 120 22.66 2.26 9.62
N THR A 121 23.47 2.26 8.57
CA THR A 121 23.53 3.38 7.60
C THR A 121 22.19 3.61 6.91
N LEU A 122 21.50 2.53 6.51
CA LEU A 122 20.17 2.61 5.89
C LEU A 122 19.07 3.04 6.87
N SER A 123 19.19 2.68 8.15
CA SER A 123 18.22 3.05 9.18
C SER A 123 18.27 4.55 9.55
N ALA A 124 19.41 5.19 9.31
CA ALA A 124 19.58 6.63 9.51
C ALA A 124 18.98 7.48 8.39
N THR A 125 18.53 6.87 7.29
CA THR A 125 17.95 7.56 6.14
C THR A 125 16.48 7.21 5.95
N GLU A 126 15.75 8.04 5.19
CA GLU A 126 14.41 7.69 4.73
C GLU A 126 14.50 6.57 3.68
N SER A 127 13.88 5.43 4.00
CA SER A 127 13.97 4.23 3.16
C SER A 127 12.79 4.10 2.19
N HIS A 128 13.10 3.95 0.90
CA HIS A 128 12.12 3.58 -0.14
C HIS A 128 12.31 2.13 -0.59
N TYR A 129 11.21 1.39 -0.80
CA TYR A 129 11.25 -0.03 -1.15
C TYR A 129 10.70 -0.28 -2.55
N ILE A 130 11.46 -0.97 -3.40
CA ILE A 130 11.02 -1.50 -4.69
C ILE A 130 11.01 -3.03 -4.60
N ARG A 131 9.88 -3.66 -4.91
CA ARG A 131 9.74 -5.14 -4.92
C ARG A 131 9.63 -5.63 -6.35
N CYS A 132 10.69 -6.27 -6.84
CA CYS A 132 10.69 -6.91 -8.14
C CYS A 132 9.98 -8.26 -8.07
N VAL A 133 9.13 -8.56 -9.07
CA VAL A 133 8.39 -9.82 -9.17
C VAL A 133 8.75 -10.48 -10.50
N LYS A 134 9.20 -11.73 -10.46
CA LYS A 134 9.46 -12.55 -11.64
C LYS A 134 8.14 -13.18 -12.12
N PRO A 135 7.62 -12.81 -13.32
CA PRO A 135 6.31 -13.27 -13.76
C PRO A 135 6.29 -14.73 -14.22
N ASN A 136 7.43 -15.25 -14.68
CA ASN A 136 7.57 -16.65 -15.07
C ASN A 136 9.04 -17.09 -15.04
N ASN A 137 9.26 -18.40 -14.89
CA ASN A 137 10.61 -18.97 -14.87
C ASN A 137 11.27 -19.11 -16.25
N LEU A 138 10.49 -19.03 -17.33
CA LEU A 138 10.95 -19.12 -18.72
C LEU A 138 11.60 -17.83 -19.25
N LEU A 139 11.53 -16.73 -18.48
CA LEU A 139 12.03 -15.41 -18.86
C LEU A 139 11.42 -14.85 -20.16
N LYS A 140 10.14 -15.16 -20.42
CA LYS A 140 9.41 -14.72 -21.63
C LYS A 140 8.36 -13.67 -21.30
N SER A 141 8.12 -12.74 -22.22
CA SER A 141 7.02 -11.78 -22.11
C SER A 141 5.66 -12.46 -22.31
N GLY A 142 4.60 -11.88 -21.74
CA GLY A 142 3.22 -12.36 -21.91
C GLY A 142 2.85 -13.65 -21.15
N ILE A 143 3.79 -14.24 -20.41
CA ILE A 143 3.55 -15.42 -19.56
C ILE A 143 3.51 -15.00 -18.09
N PHE A 144 2.47 -15.42 -17.38
CA PHE A 144 2.28 -15.11 -15.96
C PHE A 144 1.93 -16.38 -15.17
N GLU A 145 2.84 -16.80 -14.29
CA GLU A 145 2.72 -17.99 -13.45
C GLU A 145 2.15 -17.59 -12.08
N ASN A 146 0.82 -17.72 -11.94
CA ASN A 146 0.08 -17.25 -10.75
C ASN A 146 0.66 -17.75 -9.41
N ASN A 147 1.00 -19.03 -9.31
CA ASN A 147 1.46 -19.62 -8.06
C ASN A 147 2.83 -19.08 -7.63
N ASP A 148 3.77 -18.95 -8.57
CA ASP A 148 5.12 -18.47 -8.30
C ASP A 148 5.11 -16.97 -7.98
N VAL A 149 4.27 -16.19 -8.67
CA VAL A 149 4.08 -14.76 -8.36
C VAL A 149 3.43 -14.60 -6.99
N LEU A 150 2.36 -15.35 -6.70
CA LEU A 150 1.70 -15.29 -5.40
C LEU A 150 2.64 -15.68 -4.26
N GLN A 151 3.47 -16.70 -4.45
CA GLN A 151 4.48 -17.09 -3.48
C GLN A 151 5.50 -15.95 -3.28
N GLN A 152 5.98 -15.31 -4.34
CA GLN A 152 6.86 -14.14 -4.23
C GLN A 152 6.21 -12.97 -3.48
N LEU A 153 4.92 -12.69 -3.70
CA LEU A 153 4.20 -11.63 -2.99
C LEU A 153 4.04 -11.93 -1.49
N ARG A 154 3.80 -13.19 -1.16
CA ARG A 154 3.79 -13.67 0.23
C ARG A 154 5.18 -13.57 0.85
N CYS A 155 6.21 -14.06 0.16
CA CYS A 155 7.60 -14.03 0.61
C CYS A 155 8.20 -12.62 0.69
N GLY A 156 7.69 -11.70 -0.12
CA GLY A 156 8.00 -10.29 -0.02
C GLY A 156 7.26 -9.61 1.14
N GLY A 157 6.29 -10.27 1.79
CA GLY A 157 5.42 -9.58 2.75
C GLY A 157 4.62 -8.45 2.12
N VAL A 158 4.39 -8.48 0.79
CA VAL A 158 3.55 -7.48 0.11
C VAL A 158 2.10 -7.62 0.57
N MET A 159 1.61 -8.87 0.67
CA MET A 159 0.27 -9.15 1.18
C MET A 159 0.10 -8.67 2.61
N GLU A 160 1.15 -8.82 3.43
CA GLU A 160 1.16 -8.39 4.82
C GLU A 160 1.21 -6.86 4.94
N ALA A 161 2.00 -6.20 4.09
CA ALA A 161 2.03 -4.74 4.01
C ALA A 161 0.66 -4.17 3.63
N ILE A 162 -0.03 -4.78 2.65
CA ILE A 162 -1.39 -4.40 2.27
C ILE A 162 -2.34 -4.62 3.44
N ARG A 163 -2.28 -5.78 4.11
CA ARG A 163 -3.13 -6.11 5.26
C ARG A 163 -3.02 -5.06 6.36
N ILE A 164 -1.79 -4.71 6.75
CA ILE A 164 -1.52 -3.70 7.79
C ILE A 164 -2.02 -2.33 7.33
N SER A 165 -1.70 -1.92 6.11
CA SER A 165 -2.11 -0.62 5.57
C SER A 165 -3.64 -0.48 5.50
N CYS A 166 -4.35 -1.55 5.10
CA CYS A 166 -5.81 -1.58 5.05
C CYS A 166 -6.47 -1.68 6.43
N ALA A 167 -5.82 -2.31 7.41
CA ALA A 167 -6.29 -2.35 8.79
C ALA A 167 -6.13 -1.01 9.52
N GLY A 168 -5.29 -0.10 9.00
CA GLY A 168 -5.22 1.29 9.40
C GLY A 168 -6.06 2.21 8.50
N TYR A 169 -5.52 3.40 8.27
CA TYR A 169 -6.06 4.46 7.43
C TYR A 169 -5.12 4.69 6.24
N PRO A 170 -5.31 3.96 5.13
CA PRO A 170 -4.40 4.00 3.99
C PRO A 170 -4.50 5.32 3.21
N THR A 171 -5.65 6.01 3.30
CA THR A 171 -5.85 7.29 2.61
C THR A 171 -5.86 8.43 3.62
N ARG A 172 -4.99 9.42 3.39
CA ARG A 172 -4.78 10.57 4.25
C ARG A 172 -4.77 11.83 3.40
N LYS A 173 -5.52 12.85 3.81
CA LYS A 173 -5.63 14.11 3.06
C LYS A 173 -5.63 15.30 3.99
N ASN A 174 -4.83 16.31 3.66
CA ASN A 174 -4.87 17.59 4.34
C ASN A 174 -6.27 18.21 4.19
N PHE A 175 -6.69 19.00 5.17
CA PHE A 175 -8.03 19.58 5.17
C PHE A 175 -8.29 20.48 3.96
N ASP A 176 -7.32 21.31 3.58
CA ASP A 176 -7.38 22.17 2.40
C ASP A 176 -7.62 21.39 1.10
N GLU A 177 -6.80 20.37 0.84
CA GLU A 177 -6.94 19.48 -0.33
C GLU A 177 -8.31 18.78 -0.34
N PHE A 178 -8.76 18.33 0.83
CA PHE A 178 -10.01 17.59 0.99
C PHE A 178 -11.21 18.48 0.71
N VAL A 179 -11.27 19.67 1.32
CA VAL A 179 -12.34 20.65 1.12
C VAL A 179 -12.34 21.14 -0.31
N GLN A 180 -11.18 21.47 -0.89
CA GLN A 180 -11.10 21.91 -2.28
C GLN A 180 -11.69 20.86 -3.24
N ARG A 181 -11.38 19.58 -3.03
CA ARG A 181 -11.85 18.49 -3.90
C ARG A 181 -13.34 18.19 -3.73
N PHE A 182 -13.84 18.17 -2.49
CA PHE A 182 -15.19 17.68 -2.17
C PHE A 182 -16.22 18.78 -1.87
N SER A 183 -15.83 20.05 -1.79
CA SER A 183 -16.75 21.19 -1.58
C SER A 183 -17.92 21.24 -2.57
N ILE A 184 -17.76 20.70 -3.77
CA ILE A 184 -18.85 20.60 -4.75
C ILE A 184 -20.04 19.76 -4.26
N MET A 185 -19.81 18.80 -3.35
CA MET A 185 -20.86 17.97 -2.76
C MET A 185 -21.78 18.80 -1.85
N GLU A 186 -21.21 19.79 -1.15
CA GLU A 186 -21.96 20.74 -0.35
C GLU A 186 -21.33 22.14 -0.40
N PRO A 187 -21.70 22.98 -1.40
CA PRO A 187 -21.09 24.30 -1.59
C PRO A 187 -21.26 25.26 -0.41
N LYS A 188 -22.24 24.99 0.46
CA LYS A 188 -22.50 25.78 1.68
C LYS A 188 -21.35 25.70 2.68
N VAL A 189 -20.57 24.63 2.64
CA VAL A 189 -19.43 24.39 3.54
C VAL A 189 -18.40 25.52 3.42
N LEU A 190 -18.15 26.02 2.20
CA LEU A 190 -17.19 27.10 1.94
C LEU A 190 -17.56 28.46 2.55
N LYS A 191 -18.84 28.65 2.91
CA LYS A 191 -19.34 29.93 3.46
C LYS A 191 -19.77 29.82 4.93
N SER A 192 -20.12 28.63 5.37
CA SER A 192 -20.81 28.41 6.65
C SER A 192 -19.88 27.92 7.76
N CYS A 193 -18.68 27.43 7.43
CA CYS A 193 -17.78 26.83 8.39
C CYS A 193 -16.64 27.81 8.72
N PRO A 194 -16.37 28.08 10.01
CA PRO A 194 -15.27 28.96 10.43
C PRO A 194 -13.91 28.26 10.32
N ASP A 195 -13.89 26.93 10.37
CA ASP A 195 -12.69 26.10 10.36
C ASP A 195 -12.78 24.95 9.33
N GLU A 196 -11.61 24.56 8.81
CA GLU A 196 -11.50 23.51 7.79
C GLU A 196 -11.84 22.11 8.32
N MET A 197 -11.66 21.89 9.63
CA MET A 197 -11.97 20.62 10.29
C MET A 197 -13.48 20.35 10.28
N THR A 198 -14.28 21.33 10.69
CA THR A 198 -15.74 21.28 10.66
C THR A 198 -16.26 21.16 9.22
N ALA A 199 -15.58 21.82 8.27
CA ALA A 199 -15.88 21.69 6.86
C ALA A 199 -15.69 20.24 6.36
N CYS A 200 -14.55 19.61 6.70
CA CYS A 200 -14.29 18.21 6.38
C CYS A 200 -15.33 17.28 7.00
N LYS A 201 -15.63 17.46 8.29
CA LYS A 201 -16.63 16.64 9.00
C LYS A 201 -17.99 16.68 8.32
N ARG A 202 -18.46 17.88 7.96
CA ARG A 202 -19.74 18.06 7.28
C ARG A 202 -19.80 17.41 5.91
N LEU A 203 -18.70 17.46 5.15
CA LEU A 203 -18.59 16.77 3.85
C LEU A 203 -18.63 15.24 4.02
N LEU A 204 -17.96 14.71 5.05
CA LEU A 204 -17.97 13.28 5.37
C LEU A 204 -19.36 12.80 5.82
N ASP A 205 -20.03 13.58 6.68
CA ASP A 205 -21.39 13.30 7.14
C ASP A 205 -22.38 13.34 5.96
N LYS A 206 -22.20 14.29 5.03
CA LYS A 206 -23.01 14.36 3.80
C LYS A 206 -22.84 13.14 2.91
N ALA A 207 -21.64 12.54 2.90
CA ALA A 207 -21.35 11.30 2.18
C ALA A 207 -21.79 10.04 2.94
N ASN A 208 -22.25 10.17 4.19
CA ASN A 208 -22.67 9.07 5.06
C ASN A 208 -21.57 8.01 5.29
N LEU A 209 -20.31 8.45 5.35
CA LEU A 209 -19.18 7.59 5.65
C LEU A 209 -19.15 7.22 7.13
N LYS A 210 -18.78 5.98 7.43
CA LYS A 210 -18.57 5.45 8.80
C LYS A 210 -17.08 5.24 9.05
N ASP A 211 -16.67 5.07 10.31
CA ASP A 211 -15.31 4.65 10.70
C ASP A 211 -14.13 5.49 10.17
N TYR A 212 -14.40 6.74 9.75
CA TYR A 212 -13.39 7.74 9.40
C TYR A 212 -12.83 8.38 10.67
N GLN A 213 -11.64 8.98 10.56
CA GLN A 213 -11.07 9.79 11.63
C GLN A 213 -10.56 11.12 11.13
N ILE A 214 -10.62 12.12 12.01
CA ILE A 214 -10.14 13.48 11.74
C ILE A 214 -9.02 13.74 12.73
N GLY A 215 -7.80 13.91 12.22
CA GLY A 215 -6.64 14.25 13.02
C GLY A 215 -6.56 15.75 13.28
N LYS A 216 -5.35 16.22 13.56
CA LYS A 216 -5.06 17.64 13.78
C LYS A 216 -4.96 18.43 12.48
N THR A 217 -4.41 17.81 11.43
CA THR A 217 -4.17 18.47 10.14
C THR A 217 -4.76 17.73 8.94
N LYS A 218 -5.16 16.46 9.13
CA LYS A 218 -5.55 15.56 8.05
C LYS A 218 -6.82 14.78 8.36
N VAL A 219 -7.55 14.44 7.31
CA VAL A 219 -8.62 13.42 7.31
C VAL A 219 -8.00 12.05 7.01
N PHE A 220 -8.38 11.06 7.81
CA PHE A 220 -7.96 9.67 7.71
C PHE A 220 -9.16 8.79 7.30
N LEU A 221 -9.01 8.10 6.18
CA LEU A 221 -10.06 7.28 5.57
C LEU A 221 -9.63 5.82 5.47
N ARG A 222 -10.57 4.92 5.73
CA ARG A 222 -10.41 3.47 5.55
C ARG A 222 -10.34 3.12 4.06
N ALA A 223 -9.87 1.90 3.78
CA ALA A 223 -9.84 1.37 2.43
C ALA A 223 -11.25 1.42 1.78
N GLY A 224 -11.33 1.89 0.53
CA GLY A 224 -12.58 2.00 -0.23
C GLY A 224 -13.34 3.33 -0.05
N GLN A 225 -13.22 4.01 1.09
CA GLN A 225 -14.02 5.21 1.38
C GLN A 225 -13.75 6.39 0.46
N MET A 226 -12.50 6.55 -0.01
CA MET A 226 -12.18 7.56 -1.02
C MET A 226 -12.94 7.31 -2.33
N ALA A 227 -13.14 6.04 -2.71
CA ALA A 227 -13.92 5.69 -3.90
C ALA A 227 -15.41 6.00 -3.70
N GLU A 228 -15.95 5.79 -2.50
CA GLU A 228 -17.33 6.17 -2.15
C GLU A 228 -17.53 7.70 -2.22
N LEU A 229 -16.59 8.48 -1.70
CA LEU A 229 -16.60 9.95 -1.82
C LEU A 229 -16.54 10.41 -3.27
N ASP A 230 -15.64 9.83 -4.06
CA ASP A 230 -15.53 10.15 -5.48
C ASP A 230 -16.81 9.77 -6.25
N ALA A 231 -17.46 8.65 -5.90
CA ALA A 231 -18.75 8.26 -6.48
C ALA A 231 -19.86 9.28 -6.19
N CYS A 232 -19.99 9.71 -4.93
CA CYS A 232 -20.93 10.76 -4.54
C CYS A 232 -20.65 12.08 -5.27
N ARG A 233 -19.37 12.45 -5.40
CA ARG A 233 -18.95 13.65 -6.14
C ARG A 233 -19.33 13.56 -7.62
N VAL A 234 -19.10 12.41 -8.26
CA VAL A 234 -19.48 12.17 -9.67
C VAL A 234 -20.99 12.26 -9.85
N GLU A 235 -21.79 11.79 -8.89
CA GLU A 235 -23.24 11.89 -8.96
C GLU A 235 -23.72 13.35 -8.98
N VAL A 236 -23.18 14.19 -8.09
CA VAL A 236 -23.51 15.63 -8.02
C VAL A 236 -23.09 16.36 -9.31
N LEU A 237 -21.90 16.03 -9.82
CA LEU A 237 -21.43 16.53 -11.11
C LEU A 237 -22.34 16.11 -12.25
N GLY A 238 -22.79 14.85 -12.25
CA GLY A 238 -23.69 14.30 -13.26
C GLY A 238 -25.03 15.05 -13.30
N ARG A 239 -25.64 15.30 -12.13
CA ARG A 239 -26.87 16.10 -12.02
C ARG A 239 -26.67 17.52 -12.57
N SER A 240 -25.54 18.15 -12.25
CA SER A 240 -25.20 19.49 -12.74
C SER A 240 -24.99 19.50 -14.25
N ALA A 241 -24.29 18.49 -14.78
CA ALA A 241 -24.07 18.31 -16.22
C ALA A 241 -25.39 18.15 -16.97
N ILE A 242 -26.37 17.39 -16.44
CA ILE A 242 -27.69 17.24 -17.06
C ILE A 242 -28.38 18.59 -17.24
N VAL A 243 -28.34 19.47 -16.23
CA VAL A 243 -28.96 20.81 -16.31
C VAL A 243 -28.28 21.67 -17.37
N ILE A 244 -26.94 21.69 -17.37
CA ILE A 244 -26.14 22.45 -18.35
C ILE A 244 -26.40 21.92 -19.76
N GLN A 245 -26.32 20.61 -19.95
CA GLN A 245 -26.57 19.95 -21.23
C GLN A 245 -28.00 20.19 -21.73
N LYS A 246 -29.00 20.15 -20.84
CA LYS A 246 -30.38 20.47 -21.18
C LYS A 246 -30.49 21.90 -21.72
N LYS A 247 -29.94 22.88 -21.01
CA LYS A 247 -29.98 24.29 -21.45
C LYS A 247 -29.23 24.54 -22.75
N ALA A 248 -28.04 23.95 -22.90
CA ALA A 248 -27.25 24.04 -24.12
C ALA A 248 -27.99 23.44 -25.32
N ARG A 249 -28.55 22.23 -25.16
CA ARG A 249 -29.34 21.56 -26.21
C ARG A 249 -30.57 22.38 -26.57
N THR A 250 -31.34 22.86 -25.59
CA THR A 250 -32.51 23.72 -25.85
C THR A 250 -32.13 24.96 -26.65
N TYR A 251 -31.04 25.65 -26.29
CA TYR A 251 -30.58 26.82 -27.03
C TYR A 251 -30.22 26.49 -28.49
N ILE A 252 -29.51 25.38 -28.72
CA ILE A 252 -29.14 24.91 -30.07
C ILE A 252 -30.40 24.62 -30.90
N TYR A 253 -31.36 23.86 -30.34
CA TYR A 253 -32.59 23.51 -31.03
C TYR A 253 -33.49 24.72 -31.28
N GLU A 254 -33.58 25.66 -30.35
CA GLU A 254 -34.36 26.89 -30.53
C GLU A 254 -33.78 27.75 -31.66
N LYS A 255 -32.45 27.87 -31.74
CA LYS A 255 -31.78 28.57 -32.84
C LYS A 255 -32.09 27.92 -34.19
N GLN A 256 -32.03 26.59 -34.27
CA GLN A 256 -32.35 25.84 -35.50
C GLN A 256 -33.83 25.98 -35.88
N TYR A 257 -34.76 25.87 -34.91
CA TYR A 257 -36.19 26.00 -35.15
C TYR A 257 -36.57 27.39 -35.67
N LYS A 258 -36.01 28.46 -35.10
CA LYS A 258 -36.24 29.83 -35.59
C LYS A 258 -35.81 29.99 -37.05
N LEU A 259 -34.66 29.42 -37.42
CA LEU A 259 -34.15 29.43 -38.78
C LEU A 259 -35.09 28.67 -39.73
N LEU A 260 -35.48 27.44 -39.38
CA LEU A 260 -36.42 26.64 -40.18
C LEU A 260 -37.78 27.33 -40.34
N ARG A 261 -38.32 27.89 -39.26
CA ARG A 261 -39.61 28.60 -39.26
C ARG A 261 -39.57 29.80 -40.19
N PHE A 262 -38.47 30.56 -40.19
CA PHE A 262 -38.29 31.68 -41.11
C PHE A 262 -38.39 31.22 -42.57
N TYR A 263 -37.61 30.20 -42.96
CA TYR A 263 -37.65 29.67 -44.32
C TYR A 263 -39.03 29.08 -44.71
N ALA A 264 -39.69 28.39 -43.78
CA ALA A 264 -41.02 27.82 -44.03
C ALA A 264 -42.08 28.90 -44.28
N ILE A 265 -42.05 29.99 -43.50
CA ILE A 265 -42.97 31.13 -43.70
C ILE A 265 -42.76 31.77 -45.07
N GLU A 266 -41.51 32.01 -45.46
CA GLU A 266 -41.19 32.60 -46.77
C GLU A 266 -41.63 31.69 -47.92
N LEU A 267 -41.41 30.38 -47.82
CA LEU A 267 -41.90 29.40 -48.80
C LEU A 267 -43.43 29.39 -48.89
N GLN A 268 -44.13 29.36 -47.75
CA GLN A 268 -45.59 29.40 -47.69
C GLN A 268 -46.16 30.67 -48.31
N ARG A 269 -45.50 31.82 -48.11
CA ARG A 269 -45.89 33.10 -48.73
C ARG A 269 -45.76 33.02 -50.25
N ALA A 270 -44.66 32.47 -50.77
CA ALA A 270 -44.45 32.30 -52.21
C ALA A 270 -45.51 31.37 -52.83
N ILE A 271 -45.77 30.20 -52.24
CA ILE A 271 -46.76 29.24 -52.74
C ILE A 271 -48.17 29.84 -52.72
N LYS A 272 -48.56 30.52 -51.63
CA LYS A 272 -49.85 31.22 -51.57
C LYS A 272 -49.97 32.26 -52.69
N GLY A 273 -48.91 33.04 -52.93
CA GLY A 273 -48.87 34.00 -54.05
C GLY A 273 -49.06 33.34 -55.42
N ILE A 274 -48.41 32.21 -55.67
CA ILE A 274 -48.56 31.44 -56.92
C ILE A 274 -50.00 30.93 -57.08
N ASN A 275 -50.61 30.39 -56.02
CA ASN A 275 -51.99 29.90 -56.06
C ASN A 275 -53.02 31.02 -56.32
N TYR A 276 -52.75 32.26 -55.87
CA TYR A 276 -53.59 33.41 -56.22
C TYR A 276 -53.45 33.84 -57.69
N LEU A 277 -52.29 33.61 -58.32
CA LEU A 277 -52.01 34.00 -59.70
C LEU A 277 -52.43 32.94 -60.74
N ASN A 278 -52.53 31.67 -60.33
CA ASN A 278 -53.09 30.58 -61.14
C ASN A 278 -54.27 29.91 -60.40
N PRO A 279 -55.42 30.58 -60.29
CA PRO A 279 -56.64 29.91 -59.88
C PRO A 279 -57.05 28.96 -61.01
N PHE A 280 -57.12 27.67 -60.70
CA PHE A 280 -57.67 26.66 -61.61
C PHE A 280 -59.13 27.00 -62.02
#